data_AF-A0A511ZII9-F1
#
_entry.id   AF-A0A511ZII9-F1
#
_cell.length_a   1.000
_cell.length_b   1.000
_cell.length_c   1.000
_cell.angle_alpha   90.00
_cell.angle_beta   90.00
_cell.angle_gamma   90.00
#
_symmetry.space_group_name_H-M   'P 1'
#
loop_
_entity.id
_entity.type
_entity.pdbx_description
1 polymer ?
#
loop_
_entity_poly.entity_id
_entity_poly.type
_entity_poly.pdbx_seq_one_letter_code
_entity_poly.pdbx_strand_id
1 'polypeptide(L)'
;MKNKFKLDGVVKIIYFSNEEVDHHETIFDGDVVGWRNEVGTDWNGFGIGDRFFLNDDKVRVFKQDITTSEDGLISKAIYCIGPENLNPNNIAFKKLSY
;
A
#
# COMPACT_ATOMS: atom_id res chain seq x y z
N MET A 1 -13.32 -19.41 2.29
CA MET A 1 -13.52 -18.38 1.26
C MET A 1 -12.60 -17.21 1.56
N LYS A 2 -11.69 -16.84 0.66
CA LYS A 2 -10.92 -15.59 0.81
C LYS A 2 -11.89 -14.44 0.53
N ASN A 3 -12.29 -13.70 1.56
CA ASN A 3 -13.05 -12.46 1.38
C ASN A 3 -12.16 -11.49 0.59
N LYS A 4 -12.38 -11.41 -0.72
CA LYS A 4 -11.81 -10.36 -1.55
C LYS A 4 -12.59 -9.09 -1.21
N PHE A 5 -11.97 -8.18 -0.48
CA PHE A 5 -12.56 -6.86 -0.25
C PHE A 5 -12.76 -6.18 -1.60
N LYS A 6 -13.96 -5.66 -1.87
CA LYS A 6 -14.22 -4.88 -3.09
C LYS A 6 -13.74 -3.46 -2.82
N LEU A 7 -12.54 -3.16 -3.30
CA LEU A 7 -11.92 -1.84 -3.24
C LEU A 7 -12.42 -1.02 -4.43
N ASP A 8 -13.11 0.09 -4.16
CA ASP A 8 -13.71 0.99 -5.18
C ASP A 8 -13.48 2.48 -4.84
N GLY A 9 -12.49 2.76 -3.99
CA GLY A 9 -12.24 4.07 -3.41
C GLY A 9 -10.90 4.71 -3.82
N VAL A 10 -10.37 5.56 -2.94
CA VAL A 10 -9.04 6.18 -3.14
C VAL A 10 -7.95 5.24 -2.65
N VAL A 11 -6.85 5.17 -3.40
CA VAL A 11 -5.63 4.42 -3.09
C VAL A 11 -4.48 5.41 -2.95
N LYS A 12 -3.78 5.34 -1.82
CA LYS A 12 -2.52 6.05 -1.59
C LYS A 12 -1.40 5.04 -1.35
N ILE A 13 -0.31 5.14 -2.08
CA ILE A 13 0.88 4.31 -1.90
C ILE A 13 2.04 5.20 -1.45
N ILE A 14 2.64 4.83 -0.33
CA ILE A 14 3.75 5.56 0.28
C ILE A 14 4.96 4.65 0.29
N TYR A 15 6.02 5.06 -0.39
CA TYR A 15 7.29 4.34 -0.38
C TYR A 15 8.21 4.91 0.68
N PHE A 16 8.90 4.05 1.41
CA PHE A 16 10.02 4.42 2.29
C PHE A 16 11.23 3.53 2.00
N SER A 17 12.43 4.11 2.10
CA SER A 17 13.66 3.47 1.62
C SER A 17 14.41 2.66 2.69
N ASN A 18 14.15 2.89 3.98
CA ASN A 18 14.87 2.27 5.08
C ASN A 18 13.99 2.06 6.33
N GLU A 19 14.50 1.27 7.30
CA GLU A 19 13.78 0.95 8.54
C GLU A 19 13.54 2.19 9.42
N GLU A 20 14.45 3.15 9.36
CA GLU A 20 14.34 4.41 10.08
C GLU A 20 13.31 5.36 9.48
N VAL A 21 12.79 5.11 8.28
CA VAL A 21 11.83 5.98 7.57
C VAL A 21 12.31 7.45 7.52
N ASP A 22 13.60 7.65 7.26
CA ASP A 22 14.17 9.01 7.18
C ASP A 22 13.74 9.73 5.90
N HIS A 23 13.43 8.96 4.86
CA HIS A 23 12.88 9.43 3.60
C HIS A 23 11.70 8.55 3.19
N HIS A 24 10.56 9.20 2.98
CA HIS A 24 9.36 8.59 2.42
C HIS A 24 8.67 9.55 1.45
N GLU A 25 7.99 9.00 0.46
CA GLU A 25 7.26 9.78 -0.55
C GLU A 25 5.96 9.09 -0.93
N THR A 26 4.98 9.88 -1.34
CA THR A 26 3.75 9.35 -1.94
C THR A 26 4.02 9.10 -3.43
N ILE A 27 4.08 7.84 -3.83
CA ILE A 27 4.33 7.44 -5.21
C ILE A 27 3.05 7.28 -6.03
N PHE A 28 1.90 7.19 -5.35
CA PHE A 28 0.59 7.16 -5.97
C PHE A 28 -0.46 7.73 -5.01
N ASP A 29 -1.30 8.63 -5.52
CA ASP A 29 -2.49 9.14 -4.83
C ASP A 29 -3.59 9.35 -5.88
N GLY A 30 -4.56 8.44 -5.90
CA GLY A 30 -5.56 8.38 -6.97
C GLY A 30 -6.62 7.34 -6.68
N ASP A 31 -7.45 7.00 -7.66
CA ASP A 31 -8.46 5.97 -7.50
C ASP A 31 -7.91 4.56 -7.82
N VAL A 32 -8.73 3.54 -7.54
CA VAL A 32 -8.43 2.13 -7.85
C VAL A 32 -8.16 1.91 -9.33
N VAL A 33 -8.85 2.61 -10.22
CA VAL A 33 -8.74 2.44 -11.67
C VAL A 33 -7.36 2.93 -12.12
N GLY A 34 -6.93 4.09 -11.64
CA GLY A 34 -5.61 4.64 -11.86
C GLY A 34 -4.52 3.66 -11.45
N TRP A 35 -4.62 3.09 -10.24
CA TRP A 35 -3.61 2.14 -9.77
C TRP A 35 -3.60 0.83 -10.58
N ARG A 36 -4.78 0.30 -10.93
CA ARG A 36 -4.88 -0.89 -11.79
C ARG A 36 -4.23 -0.71 -13.15
N ASN A 37 -4.24 0.51 -13.70
CA ASN A 37 -3.55 0.80 -14.95
C ASN A 37 -2.02 0.74 -14.79
N GLU A 38 -1.50 1.05 -13.60
CA GLU A 38 -0.06 0.98 -13.27
C GLU A 38 0.41 -0.45 -12.99
N VAL A 39 -0.34 -1.23 -12.19
CA VAL A 39 0.12 -2.54 -11.68
C VAL A 39 -0.58 -3.76 -12.29
N GLY A 40 -1.62 -3.55 -13.09
CA GLY A 40 -2.41 -4.60 -13.73
C GLY A 40 -3.87 -4.65 -13.25
N THR A 41 -4.76 -5.00 -14.19
CA THR A 41 -6.22 -4.91 -14.05
C THR A 41 -6.82 -5.78 -12.94
N ASP A 42 -6.13 -6.85 -12.55
CA ASP A 42 -6.66 -7.86 -11.62
C ASP A 42 -6.37 -7.51 -10.15
N TRP A 43 -5.72 -6.37 -9.90
CA TRP A 43 -5.42 -5.91 -8.55
C TRP A 43 -6.70 -5.57 -7.76
N ASN A 44 -6.78 -6.05 -6.52
CA ASN A 44 -7.94 -5.89 -5.64
C ASN A 44 -7.53 -5.49 -4.22
N GLY A 45 -6.46 -4.71 -4.09
CA GLY A 45 -5.83 -4.38 -2.82
C GLY A 45 -4.63 -5.29 -2.51
N PHE A 46 -3.84 -4.86 -1.54
CA PHE A 46 -2.76 -5.65 -0.96
C PHE A 46 -3.08 -6.06 0.48
N GLY A 47 -2.48 -7.14 0.94
CA GLY A 47 -2.35 -7.48 2.36
C GLY A 47 -1.00 -7.04 2.91
N ILE A 48 -0.92 -6.89 4.24
CA ILE A 48 0.35 -6.73 4.94
C ILE A 48 1.24 -7.95 4.64
N GLY A 49 2.46 -7.71 4.20
CA GLY A 49 3.43 -8.75 3.83
C GLY A 49 3.40 -9.16 2.36
N ASP A 50 2.43 -8.69 1.58
CA ASP A 50 2.42 -8.91 0.14
C ASP A 50 3.68 -8.33 -0.50
N ARG A 51 4.17 -9.01 -1.54
CA ARG A 51 5.37 -8.64 -2.29
C ARG A 51 5.05 -8.52 -3.76
N PHE A 52 5.58 -7.48 -4.41
CA PHE A 52 5.38 -7.24 -5.83
C PHE A 52 6.54 -6.42 -6.39
N PHE A 53 6.60 -6.29 -7.72
CA PHE A 53 7.57 -5.43 -8.39
C PHE A 53 6.97 -4.05 -8.65
N LEU A 54 7.75 -3.01 -8.39
CA LEU A 54 7.45 -1.62 -8.69
C LEU A 54 8.70 -1.04 -9.38
N ASN A 55 8.59 -0.67 -10.66
CA ASN A 55 9.72 -0.14 -11.45
C ASN A 55 11.01 -0.98 -11.31
N ASP A 56 10.90 -2.30 -11.52
CA ASP A 56 11.95 -3.31 -11.36
C ASP A 56 12.44 -3.61 -9.93
N ASP A 57 12.03 -2.82 -8.95
CA ASP A 57 12.34 -3.07 -7.54
C ASP A 57 11.31 -3.98 -6.87
N LYS A 58 11.79 -4.98 -6.14
CA LYS A 58 10.92 -5.87 -5.36
C LYS A 58 10.60 -5.25 -4.00
N VAL A 59 9.34 -4.89 -3.82
CA VAL A 59 8.83 -4.20 -2.63
C VAL A 59 7.92 -5.10 -1.80
N ARG A 60 7.73 -4.74 -0.54
CA ARG A 60 6.82 -5.39 0.40
C ARG A 60 5.88 -4.37 1.04
N VAL A 61 4.64 -4.77 1.31
CA VAL A 61 3.71 -3.99 2.13
C VAL A 61 4.01 -4.19 3.61
N PHE A 62 4.29 -3.10 4.33
CA PHE A 62 4.63 -3.13 5.75
C PHE A 62 3.51 -2.60 6.64
N LYS A 63 2.73 -1.64 6.15
CA LYS A 63 1.57 -1.09 6.85
C LYS A 63 0.43 -0.86 5.88
N GLN A 64 -0.79 -1.06 6.38
CA GLN A 64 -2.01 -0.84 5.64
C GLN A 64 -3.03 -0.16 6.56
N ASP A 65 -3.57 0.98 6.11
CA ASP A 65 -4.69 1.65 6.77
C ASP A 65 -5.89 1.68 5.81
N ILE A 66 -7.00 1.07 6.22
CA ILE A 66 -8.23 0.95 5.43
C ILE A 66 -9.34 1.76 6.09
N THR A 67 -10.01 2.59 5.30
CA THR A 67 -11.26 3.25 5.67
C THR A 67 -12.40 2.63 4.87
N THR A 68 -13.45 2.21 5.57
CA THR A 68 -14.68 1.72 4.94
C THR A 68 -15.77 2.79 5.01
N SER A 69 -16.58 2.90 3.97
CA SER A 69 -17.84 3.66 3.99
C SER A 69 -18.92 2.96 4.81
N GLU A 70 -20.02 3.65 5.06
CA GLU A 70 -21.16 3.15 5.86
C GLU A 70 -21.81 1.89 5.28
N ASP A 71 -21.69 1.69 3.96
CA ASP A 71 -22.15 0.51 3.22
C ASP A 71 -21.16 -0.68 3.26
N GLY A 72 -20.05 -0.54 3.98
CA GLY A 72 -19.02 -1.58 4.15
C GLY A 72 -18.05 -1.72 2.98
N LEU A 73 -18.10 -0.84 1.98
CA LEU A 73 -17.10 -0.78 0.90
C LEU A 73 -15.83 -0.08 1.37
N ILE A 74 -14.67 -0.43 0.80
CA ILE A 74 -13.45 0.32 1.10
C ILE A 74 -13.48 1.63 0.30
N SER A 75 -13.58 2.75 1.02
CA SER A 75 -13.58 4.10 0.46
C SER A 75 -12.18 4.72 0.38
N LYS A 76 -11.24 4.29 1.23
CA LYS A 76 -9.83 4.68 1.16
C LYS A 76 -8.92 3.55 1.61
N ALA A 77 -7.82 3.33 0.90
CA ALA A 77 -6.77 2.41 1.26
C ALA A 77 -5.40 3.09 1.17
N ILE A 78 -4.63 3.04 2.26
CA ILE A 78 -3.26 3.54 2.30
C ILE A 78 -2.32 2.36 2.51
N TYR A 79 -1.33 2.23 1.65
CA TYR A 79 -0.31 1.19 1.73
C TYR A 79 1.06 1.82 1.89
N CYS A 80 1.76 1.45 2.96
CA CYS A 80 3.16 1.84 3.15
C CYS A 80 4.04 0.68 2.73
N ILE A 81 4.87 0.91 1.72
CA ILE A 81 5.73 -0.08 1.09
C ILE A 81 7.19 0.34 1.18
N GLY A 82 8.08 -0.63 1.06
CA GLY A 82 9.52 -0.40 0.99
C GLY A 82 10.24 -1.62 0.42
N PRO A 83 11.57 -1.60 0.32
CA PRO A 83 12.36 -2.76 -0.11
C PRO A 83 11.99 -4.03 0.65
N GLU A 84 11.86 -5.16 -0.05
CA GLU A 84 11.35 -6.38 0.59
C GLU A 84 12.24 -6.94 1.72
N ASN A 85 13.52 -6.54 1.72
CA ASN A 85 14.56 -7.02 2.64
C ASN A 85 14.60 -6.26 3.97
N LEU A 86 13.82 -5.19 4.14
CA LEU A 86 13.75 -4.47 5.42
C LEU A 86 13.14 -5.35 6.52
N ASN A 87 13.63 -5.21 7.74
CA ASN A 87 13.09 -5.90 8.90
C ASN A 87 11.76 -5.24 9.33
N PRO A 88 10.62 -5.95 9.20
CA PRO A 88 9.31 -5.37 9.53
C PRO A 88 9.15 -4.98 11.00
N ASN A 89 9.95 -5.55 11.91
CA ASN A 89 9.87 -5.26 13.33
C ASN A 89 10.62 -3.98 13.74
N ASN A 90 11.48 -3.46 12.86
CA ASN A 90 12.31 -2.29 13.12
C ASN A 90 11.77 -1.00 12.50
N ILE A 91 10.68 -1.09 11.71
CA ILE A 91 10.21 0.05 10.94
C ILE A 91 9.68 1.14 11.88
N ALA A 92 10.23 2.34 11.77
CA ALA A 92 9.84 3.51 12.53
C ALA A 92 8.52 4.14 12.02
N PHE A 93 7.44 3.36 11.98
CA PHE A 93 6.13 3.78 11.42
C PHE A 93 5.58 5.09 11.97
N LYS A 94 5.98 5.48 13.19
CA LYS A 94 5.62 6.78 13.80
C LYS A 94 6.09 8.00 13.02
N LYS A 95 7.09 7.85 12.14
CA LYS A 95 7.61 8.92 11.28
C LYS A 95 6.87 9.05 9.94
N LEU A 96 6.00 8.09 9.59
CA LEU A 96 5.16 8.21 8.40
C LEU A 96 4.01 9.19 8.68
N SER A 97 3.85 10.21 7.84
CA SER A 97 2.75 11.17 7.92
C SER A 97 1.95 11.20 6.62
N TYR A 98 0.62 10.98 6.67
CA TYR A 98 -0.25 10.92 5.49
C TYR A 98 -1.76 11.02 5.72
#